data_AF-A0A1X7E2D5-F1
#
_entry.id   AF-A0A1X7E2D5-F1
#
_cell.length_a   1.000
_cell.length_b   1.000
_cell.length_c   1.000
_cell.angle_alpha   90.00
_cell.angle_beta   90.00
_cell.angle_gamma   90.00
#
_symmetry.space_group_name_H-M   'P 1'
#
loop_
_entity.id
_entity.type
_entity.pdbx_description
1 polymer ?
#
loop_
_entity_poly.entity_id
_entity_poly.type
_entity_poly.pdbx_seq_one_letter_code
_entity_poly.pdbx_strand_id
1 'polypeptide(L)'
;MTSDYTAAGDGNQSPLYLKLLGETAKIGWAELERFFARGMLLRVARDIDLVSVAEAIAADDTPRVAQWLSAGLVERMQAETAADFAAREPELWAVVVSPWVCVQERQSPGPATTH
;
A
#
# COMPACT_ATOMS: atom_id res chain seq x y z
N MET A 1 3.57 -4.08 -46.00
CA MET A 1 2.24 -3.99 -45.37
C MET A 1 2.32 -4.83 -44.11
N THR A 2 2.41 -4.17 -42.94
CA THR A 2 2.05 -4.64 -41.58
C THR A 2 2.62 -6.00 -41.11
N SER A 3 3.39 -6.12 -40.03
CA SER A 3 3.63 -5.22 -38.90
C SER A 3 4.91 -5.62 -38.19
N ASP A 4 5.68 -4.61 -37.80
CA ASP A 4 6.70 -4.65 -36.76
C ASP A 4 6.03 -4.17 -35.46
N TYR A 5 6.00 -5.01 -34.42
CA TYR A 5 5.92 -4.56 -33.02
C TYR A 5 6.39 -5.68 -32.06
N THR A 6 7.68 -5.60 -31.72
CA THR A 6 8.25 -5.55 -30.35
C THR A 6 7.80 -6.55 -29.28
N ALA A 7 8.72 -7.49 -29.00
CA ALA A 7 9.38 -7.85 -27.74
C ALA A 7 8.79 -7.51 -26.33
N ALA A 8 9.19 -8.40 -25.39
CA ALA A 8 9.16 -8.36 -23.92
C ALA A 8 7.86 -8.92 -23.29
N GLY A 9 7.85 -9.97 -22.47
CA GLY A 9 8.84 -10.40 -21.49
C GLY A 9 8.23 -10.19 -20.09
N ASP A 10 7.67 -11.26 -19.53
CA ASP A 10 7.35 -11.51 -18.10
C ASP A 10 6.56 -10.44 -17.31
N GLY A 11 5.31 -10.75 -16.96
CA GLY A 11 4.46 -9.86 -16.17
C GLY A 11 3.08 -10.43 -15.86
N ASN A 12 3.00 -11.70 -15.43
CA ASN A 12 1.73 -12.28 -14.99
C ASN A 12 1.39 -11.78 -13.57
N GLN A 13 1.13 -10.48 -13.44
CA GLN A 13 0.49 -9.94 -12.25
C GLN A 13 -0.91 -10.57 -12.14
N SER A 14 -1.19 -11.24 -11.02
CA SER A 14 -2.44 -11.96 -10.78
C SER A 14 -3.65 -11.04 -11.02
N PRO A 15 -4.81 -11.54 -11.51
CA PRO A 15 -6.00 -10.71 -11.71
C PRO A 15 -6.47 -10.00 -10.44
N LEU A 16 -6.17 -10.55 -9.26
CA LEU A 16 -6.39 -9.92 -7.96
C LEU A 16 -5.44 -8.74 -7.72
N TYR A 17 -4.15 -8.88 -8.09
CA TYR A 17 -3.17 -7.80 -8.06
C TYR A 17 -3.61 -6.61 -8.93
N LEU A 18 -4.05 -6.86 -10.17
CA LEU A 18 -4.50 -5.80 -11.08
C LEU A 18 -5.74 -5.07 -10.56
N LYS A 19 -6.65 -5.79 -9.90
CA LYS A 19 -7.82 -5.18 -9.26
C LYS A 19 -7.41 -4.28 -8.09
N LEU A 20 -6.55 -4.77 -7.19
CA LEU A 20 -6.04 -4.00 -6.05
C LEU A 20 -5.23 -2.78 -6.49
N LEU A 21 -4.51 -2.87 -7.61
CA LEU A 21 -3.81 -1.75 -8.23
C LEU A 21 -4.80 -0.63 -8.64
N GLY A 22 -5.98 -1.01 -9.15
CA GLY A 22 -7.07 -0.07 -9.45
C GLY A 22 -7.80 0.47 -8.21
N GLU A 23 -7.78 -0.28 -7.10
CA GLU A 23 -8.29 0.15 -5.79
C GLU A 23 -7.27 0.97 -5.00
N THR A 24 -6.01 1.06 -5.47
CA THR A 24 -4.96 1.88 -4.88
C THR A 24 -5.14 3.33 -5.33
N ALA A 25 -5.61 4.19 -4.43
CA ALA A 25 -5.82 5.60 -4.71
C ALA A 25 -4.92 6.49 -3.86
N LYS A 26 -4.55 7.65 -4.43
CA LYS A 26 -4.06 8.78 -3.63
C LYS A 26 -5.22 9.27 -2.77
N ILE A 27 -4.98 9.42 -1.47
CA ILE A 27 -6.00 9.80 -0.51
C ILE A 27 -5.41 10.75 0.52
N GLY A 28 -6.20 11.72 0.97
CA GLY A 28 -5.81 12.63 2.06
C GLY A 28 -6.05 12.00 3.43
N TRP A 29 -5.35 12.49 4.46
CA TRP A 29 -5.53 12.01 5.83
C TRP A 29 -6.98 12.15 6.33
N ALA A 30 -7.70 13.22 5.99
CA ALA A 30 -9.08 13.46 6.41
C ALA A 30 -10.06 12.31 6.02
N GLU A 31 -9.86 11.69 4.85
CA GLU A 31 -10.66 10.53 4.47
C GLU A 31 -10.23 9.27 5.22
N LEU A 32 -8.95 9.13 5.56
CA LEU A 32 -8.42 8.00 6.33
C LEU A 32 -8.77 8.06 7.81
N GLU A 33 -8.95 9.26 8.36
CA GLU A 33 -9.27 9.49 9.77
C GLU A 33 -10.54 8.74 10.22
N ARG A 34 -11.57 8.64 9.36
CA ARG A 34 -12.78 7.86 9.68
C ARG A 34 -12.51 6.36 9.83
N PHE A 35 -11.53 5.83 9.10
CA PHE A 35 -11.11 4.44 9.20
C PHE A 35 -10.19 4.24 10.41
N PHE A 36 -9.37 5.24 10.72
CA PHE A 36 -8.56 5.27 11.93
C PHE A 36 -9.43 5.23 13.19
N ALA A 37 -10.48 6.08 13.25
CA ALA A 37 -11.43 6.13 14.36
C ALA A 37 -12.16 4.80 14.60
N ARG A 38 -12.28 3.97 13.56
CA ARG A 38 -12.85 2.61 13.62
C ARG A 38 -11.82 1.52 13.90
N GLY A 39 -10.53 1.88 14.01
CA GLY A 39 -9.43 0.93 14.23
C GLY A 39 -9.13 0.04 13.04
N MET A 40 -9.47 0.46 11.82
CA MET A 40 -9.38 -0.36 10.59
C MET A 40 -8.18 0.02 9.70
N LEU A 41 -7.30 0.92 10.14
CA LEU A 41 -6.10 1.30 9.39
C LEU A 41 -4.91 0.42 9.73
N LEU A 42 -4.27 -0.10 8.67
CA LEU A 42 -2.97 -0.74 8.73
C LEU A 42 -1.94 0.17 8.06
N ARG A 43 -0.90 0.55 8.78
CA ARG A 43 0.28 1.22 8.23
C ARG A 43 1.18 0.17 7.60
N VAL A 44 1.58 0.41 6.36
CA VAL A 44 2.55 -0.41 5.63
C VAL A 44 3.85 0.39 5.52
N ALA A 45 4.95 -0.22 5.97
CA ALA A 45 6.29 0.33 5.84
C ALA A 45 6.66 0.51 4.37
N ARG A 46 7.54 1.48 4.09
CA ARG A 46 7.91 1.83 2.71
C ARG A 46 8.85 0.79 2.05
N ASP A 47 9.45 -0.08 2.84
CA ASP A 47 10.32 -1.17 2.39
C ASP A 47 9.57 -2.31 1.69
N ILE A 48 8.25 -2.37 1.83
CA ILE A 48 7.41 -3.41 1.20
C ILE A 48 6.31 -2.80 0.35
N ASP A 49 5.86 -3.57 -0.64
CA ASP A 49 4.85 -3.12 -1.59
C ASP A 49 3.44 -3.16 -0.99
N LEU A 50 2.72 -2.04 -1.10
CA LEU A 50 1.36 -1.87 -0.57
C LEU A 50 0.36 -2.88 -1.17
N VAL A 51 0.48 -3.16 -2.48
CA VAL A 51 -0.42 -4.09 -3.18
C VAL A 51 -0.15 -5.52 -2.74
N SER A 52 1.11 -5.89 -2.51
CA SER A 52 1.52 -7.20 -2.02
C SER A 52 0.96 -7.47 -0.61
N VAL A 53 0.92 -6.45 0.25
CA VAL A 53 0.27 -6.56 1.56
C VAL A 53 -1.24 -6.73 1.42
N ALA A 54 -1.87 -5.90 0.59
CA ALA A 54 -3.29 -6.00 0.31
C ALA A 54 -3.68 -7.37 -0.26
N GLU A 55 -2.90 -7.92 -1.20
CA GLU A 55 -3.10 -9.25 -1.77
C GLU A 55 -3.02 -10.33 -0.68
N ALA A 56 -2.00 -10.29 0.17
CA ALA A 56 -1.84 -11.27 1.24
C ALA A 56 -3.01 -11.23 2.24
N ILE A 57 -3.51 -10.05 2.58
CA ILE A 57 -4.69 -9.92 3.46
C ILE A 57 -5.95 -10.43 2.73
N ALA A 58 -6.13 -10.11 1.46
CA ALA A 58 -7.29 -10.55 0.67
C ALA A 58 -7.29 -12.08 0.43
N ALA A 59 -6.11 -12.69 0.35
CA ALA A 59 -5.92 -14.13 0.21
C ALA A 59 -5.94 -14.88 1.57
N ASP A 60 -6.14 -14.18 2.69
CA ASP A 60 -6.07 -14.74 4.05
C ASP A 60 -4.71 -15.42 4.34
N ASP A 61 -3.62 -14.92 3.73
CA ASP A 61 -2.24 -15.40 3.91
C ASP A 61 -1.68 -14.95 5.27
N THR A 62 -2.29 -15.49 6.32
CA THR A 62 -1.96 -15.27 7.72
C THR A 62 -0.47 -15.44 8.03
N PRO A 63 0.26 -16.48 7.55
CA PRO A 63 1.67 -16.63 7.90
C PRO A 63 2.53 -15.52 7.30
N ARG A 64 2.22 -15.02 6.10
CA ARG A 64 2.93 -13.89 5.50
C ARG A 64 2.63 -12.58 6.23
N VAL A 65 1.36 -12.32 6.53
CA VAL A 65 0.95 -11.11 7.28
C VAL A 65 1.54 -11.10 8.69
N ALA A 66 1.55 -12.24 9.38
CA ALA A 66 2.14 -12.37 10.72
C ALA A 66 3.65 -12.08 10.75
N GLN A 67 4.38 -12.46 9.69
CA GLN A 67 5.80 -12.15 9.56
C GLN A 67 6.02 -10.64 9.44
N TRP A 68 5.23 -9.93 8.63
CA TRP A 68 5.35 -8.48 8.51
C TRP A 68 4.94 -7.74 9.79
N LEU A 69 3.91 -8.23 10.49
CA LEU A 69 3.53 -7.70 11.80
C LEU A 69 4.66 -7.85 12.82
N SER A 70 5.30 -9.04 12.86
CA SER A 70 6.40 -9.31 13.78
C SER A 70 7.66 -8.52 13.43
N ALA A 71 7.88 -8.22 12.14
CA ALA A 71 8.98 -7.42 11.65
C ALA A 71 8.74 -5.90 11.76
N GLY A 72 7.54 -5.45 12.16
CA GLY A 72 7.17 -4.04 12.18
C GLY A 72 7.03 -3.42 10.78
N LEU A 73 6.88 -4.25 9.74
CA LEU A 73 6.68 -3.81 8.35
C LEU A 73 5.21 -3.54 8.04
N VAL A 74 4.30 -4.22 8.75
CA VAL A 74 2.88 -3.89 8.77
C VAL A 74 2.52 -3.71 10.23
N GLU A 75 1.75 -2.68 10.55
CA GLU A 75 1.27 -2.46 11.92
C GLU A 75 -0.09 -1.78 11.89
N ARG A 76 -0.86 -1.91 12.97
CA ARG A 76 -2.03 -1.04 13.13
C ARG A 76 -1.56 0.40 13.25
N MET A 77 -2.26 1.31 12.58
CA MET A 77 -1.94 2.74 12.64
C MET A 77 -1.95 3.21 14.10
N GLN A 78 -0.82 3.69 14.59
CA GLN A 78 -0.69 4.23 15.95
C GLN A 78 -1.17 5.68 16.00
N ALA A 79 -1.68 6.11 17.16
CA ALA A 79 -2.14 7.48 17.36
C ALA A 79 -1.05 8.53 17.08
N GLU A 80 0.21 8.20 17.38
CA GLU A 80 1.36 9.07 17.13
C GLU A 80 1.60 9.27 15.63
N THR A 81 1.54 8.19 14.83
CA THR A 81 1.68 8.29 13.37
C THR A 81 0.45 8.97 12.74
N ALA A 82 -0.74 8.71 13.27
CA ALA A 82 -1.96 9.37 12.85
C ALA A 82 -1.90 10.89 13.06
N ALA A 83 -1.42 11.33 14.23
CA ALA A 83 -1.22 12.75 14.53
C ALA A 83 -0.15 13.37 13.63
N ASP A 84 0.95 12.66 13.34
CA ASP A 84 1.97 13.10 12.40
C ASP A 84 1.41 13.27 10.97
N PHE A 85 0.61 12.31 10.48
CA PHE A 85 -0.02 12.42 9.16
C PHE A 85 -1.06 13.54 9.11
N ALA A 86 -1.79 13.77 10.19
CA ALA A 86 -2.70 14.91 10.31
C ALA A 86 -1.96 16.26 10.27
N ALA A 87 -0.76 16.33 10.85
CA ALA A 87 0.02 17.57 10.91
C ALA A 87 0.82 17.85 9.62
N ARG A 88 1.39 16.80 9.00
CA ARG A 88 2.22 16.93 7.80
C ARG A 88 1.44 16.80 6.49
N GLU A 89 0.24 16.23 6.54
CA GLU A 89 -0.62 15.92 5.39
C GLU A 89 0.16 15.34 4.20
N PRO A 90 0.97 14.27 4.40
CA PRO A 90 1.77 13.72 3.33
C PRO A 90 0.89 13.13 2.22
N GLU A 91 1.46 12.96 1.02
CA GLU A 91 0.80 12.16 -0.01
C GLU A 91 0.71 10.70 0.47
N LEU A 92 -0.52 10.22 0.70
CA LEU A 92 -0.78 8.85 1.13
C LEU A 92 -1.38 8.04 -0.01
N TRP A 93 -0.98 6.78 -0.07
CA TRP A 93 -1.61 5.75 -0.86
C TRP A 93 -2.39 4.82 0.06
N ALA A 94 -3.59 4.46 -0.35
CA ALA A 94 -4.39 3.50 0.39
C ALA A 94 -5.03 2.45 -0.53
N VAL A 95 -5.15 1.25 0.01
CA VAL A 95 -5.85 0.11 -0.60
C VAL A 95 -6.85 -0.43 0.39
N VAL A 96 -8.09 -0.57 -0.03
CA VAL A 96 -9.16 -1.13 0.79
C VAL A 96 -9.19 -2.64 0.58
N VAL A 97 -8.99 -3.40 1.66
CA VAL A 97 -9.13 -4.86 1.68
C VAL A 97 -9.96 -5.22 2.89
N SER A 98 -11.24 -5.53 2.66
CA SER A 98 -12.21 -5.75 3.73
C SER A 98 -11.71 -6.73 4.79
N PRO A 99 -11.80 -6.38 6.10
CA PRO A 99 -12.36 -5.14 6.66
C PRO A 99 -11.35 -3.98 6.79
N TRP A 100 -10.10 -4.17 6.41
CA TRP A 100 -8.97 -3.27 6.62
C TRP A 100 -8.75 -2.26 5.49
N VAL A 101 -8.03 -1.19 5.81
CA VAL A 101 -7.48 -0.26 4.83
C VAL A 101 -5.99 -0.15 5.06
N CYS A 102 -5.21 -0.61 4.09
CA CYS A 102 -3.76 -0.51 4.11
C CYS A 102 -3.35 0.87 3.62
N VAL A 103 -2.45 1.54 4.33
CA VAL A 103 -1.99 2.90 4.03
C VAL A 103 -0.46 2.92 4.02
N GLN A 104 0.09 3.57 3.02
CA GLN A 104 1.52 3.79 2.89
C GLN A 104 1.79 5.25 2.49
N GLU A 105 2.82 5.86 3.07
CA GLU A 105 3.31 7.16 2.61
C GLU A 105 3.94 6.99 1.22
N ARG A 106 3.49 7.79 0.26
CA ARG A 106 4.14 7.86 -1.05
C ARG A 106 5.56 8.35 -0.83
N GLN A 107 6.56 7.52 -1.13
CA GLN A 107 7.91 8.03 -1.30
C GLN A 107 7.89 8.94 -2.53
N SER A 108 8.04 10.24 -2.33
CA SER A 108 8.69 11.06 -3.35
C SER A 108 10.06 10.40 -3.54
N PRO A 109 10.44 9.93 -4.75
CA PRO A 109 11.80 9.50 -4.97
C PRO A 109 12.69 10.69 -4.58
N GLY A 110 13.54 10.52 -3.56
CA GLY A 110 14.64 11.46 -3.34
C GLY A 110 15.42 11.59 -4.65
N PRO A 111 16.02 12.75 -4.95
CA PRO A 111 16.66 12.97 -6.23
C PRO A 111 17.64 11.82 -6.49
N ALA A 112 17.44 11.14 -7.61
CA ALA A 112 18.36 10.13 -8.10
C ALA A 112 19.77 10.72 -8.02
N THR A 113 20.58 10.23 -7.09
CA THR A 113 22.00 10.51 -7.11
C THR A 113 22.53 9.71 -8.29
N THR A 114 22.54 10.35 -9.46
CA THR A 114 23.34 9.96 -10.61
C THR A 114 24.78 9.81 -10.12
N HIS A 115 25.32 8.59 -10.23
CA HIS A 115 26.71 8.30 -9.98
C HIS A 115 27.39 7.85 -11.27
#